data_AF-A0A8I0K0Z3-F1
#
_entry.id   AF-A0A8I0K0Z3-F1
#
_cell.length_a   1.000
_cell.length_b   1.000
_cell.length_c   1.000
_cell.angle_alpha   90.00
_cell.angle_beta   90.00
_cell.angle_gamma   90.00
#
_symmetry.space_group_name_H-M   'P 1'
#
loop_
_entity.id
_entity.type
_entity.pdbx_description
1 polymer ?
#
loop_
_entity_poly.entity_id
_entity_poly.type
_entity_poly.pdbx_seq_one_letter_code
_entity_poly.pdbx_strand_id
1 'polypeptide(L)'
;MPEFDREAHVLLVCRANVCRSALGEFVATERLATAGISVSSAGTDAVAGEKLCHHVETSISGTAGGADFAAGHRATPLREAWLHRADLILTTSPRESSLVALSQPTLRNRTFTLIEVERLLSQLPATGSSPATLAELVQTLHRRRWRAANENWPGHHWTREHLDRRRPATGLALRDAHVGSSTSHPRLMPFTRRLVTDVCDEIAARMGTRPGPGGAPQPVIRPAPEPSDVRS
;
A
#
# COMPACT_ATOMS: atom_id res chain seq x y z
N MET A 1 20.57 -21.38 -11.38
CA MET A 1 19.56 -21.11 -12.42
C MET A 1 19.25 -19.63 -12.35
N PRO A 2 19.26 -18.86 -13.45
CA PRO A 2 18.86 -17.46 -13.35
C PRO A 2 17.37 -17.44 -13.02
N GLU A 3 17.00 -16.89 -11.87
CA GLU A 3 15.62 -16.48 -11.62
C GLU A 3 15.24 -15.51 -12.72
N PHE A 4 14.26 -15.86 -13.55
CA PHE A 4 13.59 -14.87 -14.37
C PHE A 4 13.10 -13.79 -13.40
N ASP A 5 13.62 -12.56 -13.56
CA ASP A 5 13.34 -11.41 -12.71
C ASP A 5 11.82 -11.16 -12.75
N ARG A 6 11.06 -11.82 -11.85
CA ARG A 6 9.61 -11.65 -11.82
C ARG A 6 9.38 -10.21 -11.42
N GLU A 7 8.41 -9.58 -12.07
CA GLU A 7 8.04 -8.21 -11.76
C GLU A 7 7.77 -8.08 -10.26
N ALA A 8 8.47 -7.16 -9.61
CA ALA A 8 8.34 -6.94 -8.18
C ALA A 8 6.89 -6.51 -7.88
N HIS A 9 6.33 -6.97 -6.76
CA HIS A 9 4.93 -6.78 -6.46
C HIS A 9 4.67 -6.16 -5.08
N VAL A 10 3.85 -5.11 -5.06
CA VAL A 10 3.35 -4.46 -3.84
C VAL A 10 1.87 -4.77 -3.64
N LEU A 11 1.53 -5.26 -2.44
CA LEU A 11 0.13 -5.51 -2.04
C LEU A 11 -0.30 -4.50 -0.97
N LEU A 12 -1.33 -3.71 -1.25
CA LEU A 12 -1.97 -2.84 -0.27
C LEU A 12 -3.14 -3.53 0.43
N VAL A 13 -3.19 -3.44 1.75
CA VAL A 13 -4.21 -4.12 2.56
C VAL A 13 -4.88 -3.14 3.52
N CYS A 14 -6.21 -3.05 3.44
CA CYS A 14 -7.01 -2.41 4.48
C CYS A 14 -8.08 -3.38 4.99
N ARG A 15 -9.08 -2.87 5.72
CA ARG A 15 -10.18 -3.70 6.20
C ARG A 15 -11.10 -4.18 5.07
N ALA A 16 -11.76 -3.26 4.37
CA ALA A 16 -12.85 -3.60 3.46
C ALA A 16 -12.49 -3.57 1.96
N ASN A 17 -11.30 -3.09 1.60
CA ASN A 17 -10.87 -2.94 0.19
C ASN A 17 -11.73 -2.02 -0.70
N VAL A 18 -12.47 -1.08 -0.10
CA VAL A 18 -13.29 -0.10 -0.85
C VAL A 18 -12.79 1.35 -0.74
N CYS A 19 -11.85 1.60 0.18
CA CYS A 19 -11.46 2.96 0.58
C CYS A 19 -9.92 3.12 0.54
N ARG A 20 -9.23 3.10 1.69
CA ARG A 20 -7.79 3.40 1.82
C ARG A 20 -6.85 2.57 0.92
N SER A 21 -6.99 1.25 0.91
CA SER A 21 -6.12 0.38 0.08
C SER A 21 -6.41 0.52 -1.41
N ALA A 22 -7.67 0.79 -1.80
CA ALA A 22 -8.06 0.94 -3.20
C ALA A 22 -7.59 2.30 -3.75
N LEU A 23 -7.74 3.38 -2.98
CA LEU A 23 -7.10 4.66 -3.30
C LEU A 23 -5.58 4.51 -3.39
N GLY A 24 -4.99 3.73 -2.48
CA GLY A 24 -3.56 3.47 -2.50
C GLY A 24 -3.11 2.65 -3.71
N GLU A 25 -3.88 1.64 -4.16
CA GLU A 25 -3.61 0.89 -5.40
C GLU A 25 -3.60 1.82 -6.61
N PHE A 26 -4.63 2.66 -6.75
CA PHE A 26 -4.72 3.63 -7.84
C PHE A 26 -3.48 4.53 -7.89
N VAL A 27 -3.12 5.16 -6.78
CA VAL A 27 -1.97 6.07 -6.70
C VAL A 27 -0.65 5.33 -6.92
N ALA A 28 -0.45 4.20 -6.23
CA ALA A 28 0.81 3.46 -6.29
C ALA A 28 1.06 2.85 -7.66
N THR A 29 0.01 2.42 -8.38
CA THR A 29 0.14 1.91 -9.76
C THR A 29 0.76 2.96 -10.67
N GLU A 30 0.32 4.22 -10.57
CA GLU A 30 0.90 5.32 -11.34
C GLU A 30 2.36 5.59 -10.93
N ARG A 31 2.63 5.65 -9.62
CA ARG A 31 3.94 6.07 -9.09
C ARG A 31 5.04 5.02 -9.21
N LEU A 32 4.67 3.74 -9.16
CA LEU A 32 5.62 2.63 -9.19
C LEU A 32 5.81 2.02 -10.59
N ALA A 33 5.01 2.44 -11.58
CA ALA A 33 5.13 1.98 -12.96
C ALA A 33 6.53 2.21 -13.55
N THR A 34 7.15 3.36 -13.27
CA THR A 34 8.51 3.70 -13.77
C THR A 34 9.62 2.88 -13.12
N ALA A 35 9.33 2.23 -11.99
CA ALA A 35 10.23 1.29 -11.32
C ALA A 35 9.99 -0.18 -11.76
N GLY A 36 9.01 -0.43 -12.65
CA GLY A 36 8.63 -1.79 -13.05
C GLY A 36 8.10 -2.61 -11.88
N ILE A 37 7.35 -1.98 -10.97
CA ILE A 37 6.73 -2.63 -9.82
C ILE A 37 5.21 -2.64 -10.03
N SER A 38 4.65 -3.85 -10.01
CA SER A 38 3.21 -4.06 -10.09
C SER A 38 2.54 -3.86 -8.73
N VAL A 39 1.27 -3.44 -8.74
CA VAL A 39 0.52 -3.13 -7.52
C VAL A 39 -0.84 -3.81 -7.55
N SER A 40 -1.28 -4.30 -6.40
CA SER A 40 -2.66 -4.74 -6.18
C SER A 40 -3.15 -4.34 -4.79
N SER A 41 -4.45 -4.44 -4.53
CA SER A 41 -4.99 -4.32 -3.17
C SER A 41 -6.00 -5.40 -2.79
N ALA A 42 -6.10 -5.66 -1.49
CA ALA A 42 -7.05 -6.58 -0.89
C ALA A 42 -7.56 -6.06 0.47
N GLY A 43 -8.53 -6.75 1.06
CA GLY A 43 -9.07 -6.40 2.37
C GLY A 43 -9.27 -7.61 3.27
N THR A 44 -8.94 -7.45 4.56
CA THR A 44 -9.03 -8.53 5.55
C THR A 44 -10.47 -8.97 5.84
N ASP A 45 -11.41 -8.03 5.74
CA ASP A 45 -12.86 -8.22 5.92
C ASP A 45 -13.62 -7.77 4.65
N ALA A 46 -13.00 -7.84 3.47
CA ALA A 46 -13.63 -7.36 2.24
C ALA A 46 -14.80 -8.26 1.82
N VAL A 47 -15.90 -7.65 1.42
CA VAL A 47 -16.99 -8.33 0.74
C VAL A 47 -16.66 -8.37 -0.74
N ALA A 48 -16.53 -9.58 -1.29
CA ALA A 48 -16.11 -9.77 -2.68
C ALA A 48 -17.05 -9.05 -3.66
N GLY A 49 -16.48 -8.28 -4.57
CA GLY A 49 -17.25 -7.61 -5.62
C GLY A 49 -17.82 -6.23 -5.26
N GLU A 50 -17.66 -5.76 -4.02
CA GLU A 50 -18.08 -4.40 -3.67
C GLU A 50 -17.35 -3.35 -4.51
N LYS A 51 -18.07 -2.27 -4.86
CA LYS A 51 -17.50 -1.12 -5.56
C LYS A 51 -16.70 -0.25 -4.59
N LEU A 52 -15.95 0.71 -5.14
CA LEU A 52 -15.32 1.75 -4.34
C LEU A 52 -16.35 2.47 -3.48
N CYS A 53 -15.91 2.96 -2.32
CA CYS A 53 -16.73 3.90 -1.58
C CYS A 53 -16.83 5.21 -2.38
N HIS A 54 -17.98 5.88 -2.27
CA HIS A 54 -18.30 7.08 -3.02
C HIS A 54 -17.22 8.18 -2.90
N HIS A 55 -16.56 8.30 -1.75
CA HIS A 55 -15.50 9.28 -1.55
C HIS A 55 -14.23 8.99 -2.36
N VAL A 56 -13.84 7.71 -2.50
CA VAL A 56 -12.68 7.37 -3.33
C VAL A 56 -13.00 7.57 -4.79
N GLU A 57 -14.15 7.07 -5.26
CA GLU A 57 -14.65 7.26 -6.62
C GLU A 57 -14.62 8.76 -7.00
N THR A 58 -15.31 9.61 -6.22
CA THR A 58 -15.33 11.06 -6.44
C THR A 58 -13.92 11.67 -6.47
N SER A 59 -13.01 11.19 -5.63
CA SER A 59 -11.64 11.74 -5.55
C SER A 59 -10.72 11.35 -6.71
N ILE A 60 -11.09 10.35 -7.52
CA ILE A 60 -10.28 9.87 -8.65
C ILE A 60 -10.96 10.13 -10.00
N SER A 61 -12.28 10.30 -10.08
CA SER A 61 -13.00 10.42 -11.36
C SER A 61 -12.49 11.52 -12.30
N GLY A 62 -11.94 12.62 -11.77
CA GLY A 62 -11.36 13.70 -12.56
C GLY A 62 -9.87 13.55 -12.92
N THR A 63 -9.25 12.43 -12.55
CA THR A 63 -7.82 12.17 -12.76
C THR A 63 -7.61 11.20 -13.92
N ALA A 64 -6.41 11.21 -14.53
CA ALA A 64 -6.07 10.29 -15.61
C ALA A 64 -6.22 8.84 -15.15
N GLY A 65 -6.98 8.03 -15.92
CA GLY A 65 -7.27 6.63 -15.59
C GLY A 65 -8.19 6.39 -14.39
N GLY A 66 -8.63 7.44 -13.69
CA GLY A 66 -9.43 7.30 -12.47
C GLY A 66 -10.85 6.78 -12.72
N ALA A 67 -11.49 7.20 -13.82
CA ALA A 67 -12.79 6.68 -14.22
C ALA A 67 -12.73 5.17 -14.56
N ASP A 68 -11.71 4.75 -15.32
CA ASP A 68 -11.50 3.35 -15.69
C ASP A 68 -11.19 2.49 -14.46
N PHE A 69 -10.33 2.99 -13.56
CA PHE A 69 -10.06 2.33 -12.29
C PHE A 69 -11.33 2.17 -11.45
N ALA A 70 -12.15 3.22 -11.34
CA ALA A 70 -13.41 3.16 -10.58
C ALA A 70 -14.39 2.14 -11.18
N ALA A 71 -14.51 2.09 -12.50
CA ALA A 71 -15.35 1.13 -13.20
C ALA A 71 -14.87 -0.32 -13.01
N GLY A 72 -13.55 -0.54 -13.05
CA GLY A 72 -12.91 -1.84 -12.95
C GLY A 72 -12.73 -2.37 -11.52
N HIS A 73 -12.62 -1.50 -10.52
CA HIS A 73 -12.30 -1.92 -9.15
C HIS A 73 -13.42 -2.76 -8.54
N ARG A 74 -13.03 -3.88 -7.95
CA ARG A 74 -13.88 -4.74 -7.13
C ARG A 74 -13.13 -5.13 -5.88
N ALA A 75 -13.78 -4.94 -4.73
CA ALA A 75 -13.24 -5.32 -3.44
C ALA A 75 -12.89 -6.82 -3.45
N THR A 76 -11.65 -7.13 -3.05
CA THR A 76 -11.09 -8.47 -3.09
C THR A 76 -10.71 -8.93 -1.68
N PRO A 77 -11.27 -10.05 -1.18
CA PRO A 77 -10.86 -10.63 0.09
C PRO A 77 -9.39 -11.03 0.08
N LEU A 78 -8.67 -10.69 1.15
CA LEU A 78 -7.30 -11.10 1.33
C LEU A 78 -7.24 -12.63 1.46
N ARG A 79 -6.45 -13.28 0.60
CA ARG A 79 -6.16 -14.71 0.70
C ARG A 79 -4.66 -14.96 0.72
N GLU A 80 -4.27 -16.11 1.26
CA GLU A 80 -2.86 -16.48 1.46
C GLU A 80 -2.07 -16.51 0.16
N ALA A 81 -2.67 -16.98 -0.94
CA ALA A 81 -2.03 -17.01 -2.26
C ALA A 81 -1.53 -15.63 -2.73
N TRP A 82 -2.19 -14.54 -2.32
CA TRP A 82 -1.82 -13.17 -2.70
C TRP A 82 -0.67 -12.66 -1.85
N LEU A 83 -0.67 -13.02 -0.57
CA LEU A 83 0.37 -12.68 0.38
C LEU A 83 1.74 -13.25 -0.05
N HIS A 84 1.77 -14.49 -0.56
CA HIS A 84 3.03 -15.12 -0.99
C HIS A 84 3.65 -14.47 -2.23
N ARG A 85 2.82 -13.90 -3.11
CA ARG A 85 3.24 -13.24 -4.35
C ARG A 85 3.76 -11.83 -4.14
N ALA A 86 3.48 -11.20 -2.99
CA ALA A 86 3.90 -9.84 -2.69
C ALA A 86 5.34 -9.79 -2.16
N ASP A 87 6.18 -8.93 -2.71
CA ASP A 87 7.52 -8.64 -2.18
C ASP A 87 7.47 -7.62 -1.05
N LEU A 88 6.44 -6.77 -1.06
CA LEU A 88 6.13 -5.80 -0.01
C LEU A 88 4.62 -5.75 0.24
N ILE A 89 4.21 -5.92 1.49
CA ILE A 89 2.82 -5.82 1.91
C ILE A 89 2.67 -4.55 2.75
N LEU A 90 1.85 -3.61 2.25
CA LEU A 90 1.57 -2.33 2.89
C LEU A 90 0.17 -2.35 3.49
N THR A 91 0.11 -2.39 4.82
CA THR A 91 -1.15 -2.37 5.55
C THR A 91 -1.53 -0.96 5.98
N THR A 92 -2.82 -0.68 6.12
CA THR A 92 -3.27 0.62 6.63
C THR A 92 -3.17 0.74 8.15
N SER A 93 -3.11 -0.37 8.89
CA SER A 93 -2.98 -0.33 10.34
C SER A 93 -2.31 -1.58 10.93
N PRO A 94 -1.87 -1.52 12.20
CA PRO A 94 -1.38 -2.69 12.93
C PRO A 94 -2.40 -3.82 13.05
N ARG A 95 -3.71 -3.53 13.02
CA ARG A 95 -4.75 -4.57 13.01
C ARG A 95 -4.61 -5.46 11.78
N GLU A 96 -4.54 -4.86 10.60
CA GLU A 96 -4.35 -5.60 9.35
C GLU A 96 -2.99 -6.32 9.32
N SER A 97 -1.91 -5.68 9.82
CA SER A 97 -0.61 -6.36 9.98
C SER A 97 -0.70 -7.60 10.88
N SER A 98 -1.47 -7.52 11.96
CA SER A 98 -1.64 -8.63 12.90
C SER A 98 -2.42 -9.78 12.27
N LEU A 99 -3.46 -9.49 11.48
CA LEU A 99 -4.22 -10.50 10.73
C LEU A 99 -3.35 -11.21 9.68
N VAL A 100 -2.48 -10.47 8.98
CA VAL A 100 -1.48 -11.07 8.09
C VAL A 100 -0.52 -11.97 8.87
N ALA A 101 -0.02 -11.52 10.02
CA ALA A 101 0.90 -12.29 10.85
C ALA A 101 0.26 -13.56 11.44
N LEU A 102 -1.03 -13.52 11.78
CA LEU A 102 -1.78 -14.68 12.28
C LEU A 102 -1.96 -15.76 11.19
N SER A 103 -2.17 -15.35 9.94
CA SER A 103 -2.30 -16.28 8.82
C SER A 103 -0.94 -16.78 8.32
N GLN A 104 0.05 -15.89 8.20
CA GLN A 104 1.35 -16.19 7.61
C GLN A 104 2.50 -15.49 8.38
N PRO A 105 2.96 -16.07 9.51
CA PRO A 105 3.96 -15.45 10.38
C PRO A 105 5.30 -15.14 9.70
N THR A 106 5.67 -15.94 8.69
CA THR A 106 6.92 -15.82 7.94
C THR A 106 7.01 -14.53 7.11
N LEU A 107 5.87 -13.86 6.87
CA LEU A 107 5.81 -12.64 6.06
C LEU A 107 6.11 -11.36 6.83
N ARG A 108 6.34 -11.46 8.15
CA ARG A 108 6.62 -10.30 9.00
C ARG A 108 7.77 -9.43 8.47
N ASN A 109 8.75 -10.02 7.79
CA ASN A 109 9.88 -9.30 7.21
C ASN A 109 9.52 -8.39 6.02
N ARG A 110 8.37 -8.64 5.36
CA ARG A 110 7.87 -7.87 4.21
C ARG A 110 6.51 -7.20 4.45
N THR A 111 5.90 -7.40 5.61
CA THR A 111 4.66 -6.71 6.02
C THR A 111 4.96 -5.50 6.89
N PHE A 112 4.52 -4.32 6.47
CA PHE A 112 4.65 -3.05 7.18
C PHE A 112 3.33 -2.27 7.17
N THR A 113 3.18 -1.28 8.05
CA THR A 113 2.13 -0.27 7.84
C THR A 113 2.63 0.86 6.92
N LEU A 114 1.73 1.56 6.24
CA LEU A 114 2.11 2.72 5.42
C LEU A 114 2.87 3.79 6.22
N ILE A 115 2.41 4.08 7.44
CA ILE A 115 3.06 5.03 8.35
C ILE A 115 4.43 4.51 8.81
N GLU A 116 4.55 3.20 9.04
CA GLU A 116 5.83 2.58 9.40
C GLU A 116 6.85 2.71 8.26
N VAL A 117 6.46 2.46 7.01
CA VAL A 117 7.35 2.62 5.85
C VAL A 117 7.74 4.08 5.65
N GLU A 118 6.81 5.02 5.74
CA GLU A 118 7.08 6.46 5.68
C GLU A 118 8.13 6.89 6.72
N ARG A 119 7.98 6.43 7.96
CA ARG A 119 8.95 6.65 9.05
C ARG A 119 10.31 6.00 8.78
N LEU A 120 10.35 4.83 8.18
CA LEU A 120 11.61 4.13 7.93
C LEU A 120 12.37 4.76 6.76
N LEU A 121 11.66 5.09 5.68
CA LEU A 121 12.23 5.71 4.49
C LEU A 121 12.83 7.09 4.81
N SER A 122 12.13 7.91 5.60
CA SER A 122 12.61 9.25 6.00
C SER A 122 13.89 9.24 6.86
N GLN A 123 14.30 8.08 7.37
CA GLN A 123 15.55 7.88 8.13
C GLN A 123 16.68 7.25 7.30
N LEU A 124 16.39 6.83 6.07
CA LEU A 124 17.42 6.36 5.16
C LEU A 124 18.10 7.59 4.54
N PRO A 125 19.44 7.62 4.47
CA PRO A 125 20.12 8.68 3.75
C PRO A 125 19.69 8.66 2.28
N ALA A 126 19.48 9.84 1.70
CA ALA A 126 19.11 10.00 0.30
C ALA A 126 20.23 9.53 -0.67
N THR A 127 21.48 9.51 -0.19
CA THR A 127 22.67 9.14 -0.95
C THR A 127 23.52 8.11 -0.18
N GLY A 128 23.82 7.00 -0.86
CA GLY A 128 24.52 5.81 -0.36
C GLY A 128 24.30 4.65 -1.34
N SER A 129 24.82 3.45 -1.08
CA SER A 129 24.49 2.25 -1.89
C SER A 129 22.98 2.05 -1.88
N SER A 130 22.29 2.54 -2.90
CA SER A 130 20.84 2.41 -3.05
C SER A 130 20.54 0.92 -3.23
N PRO A 131 19.51 0.37 -2.56
CA PRO A 131 19.11 -1.01 -2.79
C PRO A 131 18.84 -1.20 -4.29
N ALA A 132 19.49 -2.19 -4.90
CA ALA A 132 19.37 -2.50 -6.32
C ALA A 132 18.01 -3.13 -6.66
N THR A 133 17.30 -3.64 -5.64
CA THR A 133 16.00 -4.31 -5.78
C THR A 133 15.03 -3.94 -4.65
N LEU A 134 13.73 -4.14 -4.90
CA LEU A 134 12.70 -3.95 -3.87
C LEU A 134 12.93 -4.87 -2.67
N ALA A 135 13.38 -6.10 -2.92
CA ALA A 135 13.68 -7.06 -1.87
C ALA A 135 14.79 -6.57 -0.91
N GLU A 136 15.85 -5.95 -1.45
CA GLU A 136 16.93 -5.36 -0.64
C GLU A 136 16.45 -4.16 0.18
N LEU A 137 15.59 -3.32 -0.40
CA LEU A 137 14.95 -2.22 0.31
C LEU A 137 14.12 -2.76 1.48
N VAL A 138 13.26 -3.75 1.22
CA VAL A 138 12.41 -4.40 2.23
C VAL A 138 13.23 -4.99 3.36
N GLN A 139 14.32 -5.70 3.06
CA GLN A 139 15.24 -6.21 4.09
C GLN A 139 15.87 -5.08 4.91
N THR A 140 16.24 -3.97 4.28
CA THR A 140 16.79 -2.79 4.96
C THR A 140 15.77 -2.15 5.89
N LEU A 141 14.53 -1.97 5.44
CA LEU A 141 13.42 -1.50 6.27
C LEU A 141 13.20 -2.43 7.46
N HIS A 142 13.20 -3.75 7.22
CA HIS A 142 13.02 -4.75 8.27
C HIS A 142 14.11 -4.68 9.36
N ARG A 143 15.39 -4.59 8.97
CA ARG A 143 16.52 -4.46 9.93
C ARG A 143 16.43 -3.20 10.77
N ARG A 144 15.80 -2.15 10.25
CA ARG A 144 15.63 -0.85 10.94
C ARG A 144 14.27 -0.68 11.59
N ARG A 145 13.41 -1.69 11.53
CA ARG A 145 12.01 -1.63 11.98
C ARG A 145 11.85 -1.12 13.42
N TRP A 146 12.79 -1.48 14.30
CA TRP A 146 12.83 -1.01 15.69
C TRP A 146 12.81 0.53 15.80
N ARG A 147 13.35 1.24 14.81
CA ARG A 147 13.37 2.72 14.78
C ARG A 147 11.99 3.34 14.53
N ALA A 148 11.06 2.62 13.91
CA ALA A 148 9.70 3.10 13.70
C ALA A 148 8.80 2.93 14.94
N ALA A 149 9.18 2.02 15.85
CA ALA A 149 8.45 1.69 17.06
C ALA A 149 8.70 2.65 18.24
N ASN A 150 9.72 3.50 18.15
CA ASN A 150 9.97 4.50 19.19
C ASN A 150 8.95 5.65 19.09
N GLU A 151 8.08 5.76 20.09
CA GLU A 151 7.14 6.87 20.26
C GLU A 151 7.84 8.23 20.43
N ASN A 152 9.08 8.20 20.93
CA ASN A 152 10.01 9.34 20.99
C ASN A 152 10.65 9.62 19.63
N TRP A 153 9.85 9.61 18.57
CA TRP A 153 10.23 10.03 17.23
C TRP A 153 10.80 11.46 17.31
N PRO A 154 12.12 11.67 17.10
CA PRO A 154 12.61 13.00 16.81
C PRO A 154 12.03 13.32 15.44
N GLY A 155 11.03 14.21 15.42
CA GLY A 155 10.50 14.79 14.20
C GLY A 155 11.65 15.08 13.24
N HIS A 156 11.47 14.70 11.99
CA HIS A 156 12.26 15.25 10.90
C HIS A 156 12.42 16.76 11.18
N HIS A 157 13.67 17.21 11.14
CA HIS A 157 14.00 18.59 11.41
C HIS A 157 13.25 19.44 10.37
N TRP A 158 12.28 20.23 10.86
CA TRP A 158 11.63 21.37 10.20
C TRP A 158 10.38 21.19 9.30
N THR A 159 9.67 20.05 9.26
CA THR A 159 8.31 20.04 8.64
C THR A 159 7.21 20.15 9.70
N ARG A 160 6.49 21.30 9.72
CA ARG A 160 5.38 21.63 10.66
C ARG A 160 4.25 20.58 10.75
N GLU A 161 4.17 19.68 9.79
CA GLU A 161 3.03 18.76 9.60
C GLU A 161 3.08 17.51 10.48
N HIS A 162 4.27 17.02 10.86
CA HIS A 162 4.38 15.90 11.83
C HIS A 162 3.94 16.30 13.25
N LEU A 163 3.89 17.61 13.51
CA LEU A 163 3.38 18.19 14.76
C LEU A 163 1.86 18.44 14.72
N ASP A 164 1.20 18.19 13.58
CA ASP A 164 -0.25 18.35 13.48
C ASP A 164 -0.97 17.25 14.27
N ARG A 165 -1.44 17.62 15.46
CA ARG A 165 -2.29 16.78 16.32
C ARG A 165 -3.61 16.36 15.64
N ARG A 166 -3.95 16.91 14.47
CA ARG A 166 -5.13 16.59 13.66
C ARG A 166 -4.83 15.60 12.52
N ARG A 167 -3.61 15.06 12.40
CA ARG A 167 -3.27 14.00 11.42
C ARG A 167 -4.25 12.84 11.58
N PRO A 168 -4.86 12.30 10.50
CA PRO A 168 -5.78 11.17 10.58
C PRO A 168 -5.03 9.83 10.74
N ALA A 169 -3.97 9.84 11.55
CA ALA A 169 -3.16 8.69 11.93
C ALA A 169 -3.02 8.64 13.46
N THR A 170 -2.90 7.44 14.02
CA THR A 170 -2.66 7.24 15.45
C THR A 170 -1.61 6.15 15.61
N GLY A 171 -0.43 6.53 16.11
CA GLY A 171 0.75 5.66 16.08
C GLY A 171 1.11 5.27 14.64
N LEU A 172 1.07 3.97 14.36
CA LEU A 172 1.32 3.38 13.04
C LEU A 172 0.05 3.12 12.22
N ALA A 173 -1.13 3.53 12.72
CA ALA A 173 -2.42 3.28 12.09
C ALA A 173 -2.92 4.49 11.30
N LEU A 174 -3.25 4.29 10.03
CA LEU A 174 -4.10 5.17 9.24
C LEU A 174 -5.57 4.91 9.63
N ARG A 175 -6.25 5.92 10.15
CA ARG A 175 -7.60 5.78 10.71
C ARG A 175 -8.61 5.24 9.69
N ASP A 176 -9.60 4.51 10.17
CA ASP A 176 -10.72 4.03 9.36
C ASP A 176 -11.91 5.00 9.45
N ALA A 177 -12.22 5.68 8.36
CA ALA A 177 -13.38 6.58 8.31
C ALA A 177 -14.74 5.85 8.33
N HIS A 178 -14.76 4.51 8.20
CA HIS A 178 -15.98 3.70 8.29
C HIS A 178 -16.25 3.10 9.68
N VAL A 179 -15.27 3.13 10.59
CA VAL A 179 -15.45 2.66 11.98
C VAL A 179 -15.71 3.84 12.94
N GLY A 180 -15.53 5.08 12.45
CA GLY A 180 -15.88 6.32 13.15
C GLY A 180 -16.98 7.10 12.43
N SER A 181 -16.97 8.43 12.58
CA SER A 181 -17.92 9.30 11.88
C SER A 181 -17.55 9.45 10.40
N SER A 182 -18.56 9.42 9.52
CA SER A 182 -18.42 9.66 8.07
C SER A 182 -17.74 11.00 7.73
N THR A 183 -17.79 11.96 8.66
CA THR A 183 -17.11 13.27 8.60
C THR A 183 -15.58 13.20 8.59
N SER A 184 -14.98 12.01 8.73
CA SER A 184 -13.53 11.81 8.69
C SER A 184 -12.95 11.73 7.27
N HIS A 185 -13.77 11.43 6.25
CA HIS A 185 -13.30 11.26 4.85
C HIS A 185 -12.61 12.49 4.24
N PRO A 186 -13.13 13.74 4.41
CA PRO A 186 -12.53 14.92 3.78
C PRO A 186 -11.07 15.17 4.19
N ARG A 187 -10.67 14.72 5.39
CA ARG A 187 -9.27 14.80 5.85
C ARG A 187 -8.48 13.54 5.52
N LEU A 188 -9.11 12.37 5.68
CA LEU A 188 -8.45 11.10 5.49
C LEU A 188 -8.02 10.86 4.04
N MET A 189 -8.86 11.20 3.05
CA MET A 189 -8.59 10.88 1.64
C MET A 189 -7.39 11.67 1.08
N PRO A 190 -7.31 13.02 1.21
CA PRO A 190 -6.13 13.75 0.76
C PRO A 190 -4.86 13.30 1.47
N PHE A 191 -4.94 13.04 2.78
CA PHE A 191 -3.82 12.54 3.55
C PHE A 191 -3.36 11.15 3.08
N THR A 192 -4.30 10.23 2.81
CA THR A 192 -3.98 8.88 2.32
C THR A 192 -3.31 8.95 0.95
N ARG A 193 -3.86 9.74 0.02
CA ARG A 193 -3.27 9.96 -1.30
C ARG A 193 -1.85 10.48 -1.17
N ARG A 194 -1.63 11.54 -0.40
CA ARG A 194 -0.31 12.13 -0.19
C ARG A 194 0.66 11.13 0.43
N LEU A 195 0.27 10.44 1.50
CA LEU A 195 1.11 9.44 2.16
C LEU A 195 1.55 8.33 1.19
N VAL A 196 0.63 7.84 0.37
CA VAL A 196 0.95 6.81 -0.64
C VAL A 196 1.86 7.39 -1.71
N THR A 197 1.59 8.60 -2.22
CA THR A 197 2.49 9.29 -3.17
C THR A 197 3.90 9.42 -2.60
N ASP A 198 4.05 10.00 -1.41
CA ASP A 198 5.36 10.25 -0.78
C ASP A 198 6.13 8.93 -0.58
N VAL A 199 5.46 7.86 -0.12
CA VAL A 199 6.08 6.54 0.05
C VAL A 199 6.48 5.93 -1.30
N CYS A 200 5.62 6.01 -2.32
CA CYS A 200 5.89 5.39 -3.62
C CYS A 200 6.96 6.14 -4.41
N ASP A 201 6.95 7.47 -4.39
CA ASP A 201 7.97 8.30 -5.03
C ASP A 201 9.36 7.99 -4.41
N GLU A 202 9.42 7.83 -3.08
CA GLU A 202 10.66 7.52 -2.36
C GLU A 202 11.16 6.08 -2.61
N ILE A 203 10.25 5.12 -2.82
CA ILE A 203 10.57 3.77 -3.28
C ILE A 203 11.09 3.83 -4.72
N ALA A 204 10.36 4.48 -5.63
CA ALA A 204 10.73 4.57 -7.05
C ALA A 204 12.09 5.24 -7.24
N ALA A 205 12.35 6.32 -6.51
CA ALA A 205 13.64 7.02 -6.53
C ALA A 205 14.82 6.10 -6.17
N ARG A 206 14.63 5.11 -5.29
CA ARG A 206 15.67 4.15 -4.89
C ARG A 206 15.90 3.04 -5.90
N MET A 207 14.84 2.60 -6.58
CA MET A 207 14.91 1.54 -7.59
C MET A 207 15.55 2.03 -8.90
N GLY A 208 15.58 3.35 -9.11
CA GLY A 208 15.96 3.95 -10.39
C GLY A 208 14.86 3.77 -11.44
N THR A 209 14.96 4.51 -12.54
CA THR A 209 14.06 4.31 -13.68
C THR A 209 14.45 3.03 -14.40
N ARG A 210 13.54 2.06 -14.43
CA ARG A 210 13.64 0.94 -15.38
C ARG A 210 12.81 1.33 -16.61
N PRO A 211 13.33 1.25 -17.84
CA PRO A 211 12.49 1.40 -19.01
C PRO A 211 11.39 0.33 -18.90
N GLY A 212 10.16 0.77 -18.65
CA GLY A 212 9.02 -0.14 -18.63
C GLY A 212 8.93 -0.86 -19.98
N PRO A 213 8.39 -2.09 -20.04
CA PRO A 213 8.01 -2.64 -21.33
C PRO A 213 7.07 -1.62 -21.97
N GLY A 214 7.41 -1.10 -23.15
CA GLY A 214 6.65 -0.08 -23.87
C GLY A 214 5.30 -0.60 -24.37
N GLY A 215 4.45 -1.02 -23.45
CA GLY A 215 3.13 -1.60 -23.68
C GLY A 215 2.16 -1.05 -22.66
N ALA A 216 0.90 -0.92 -23.10
CA ALA A 216 -0.24 -0.54 -22.28
C ALA A 216 -0.23 -1.24 -20.91
N PRO A 217 -0.79 -0.63 -19.85
CA PRO A 217 -0.88 -1.25 -18.52
C PRO A 217 -1.38 -2.69 -18.67
N GLN A 218 -0.54 -3.65 -18.29
CA GLN A 218 -0.97 -5.04 -18.34
C GLN A 218 -2.17 -5.20 -17.40
N PRO A 219 -3.23 -5.89 -17.83
CA PRO A 219 -4.39 -6.10 -16.98
C PRO A 219 -3.91 -6.73 -15.68
N VAL A 220 -4.33 -6.16 -14.55
CA VAL A 220 -4.15 -6.77 -13.23
C VAL A 220 -4.59 -8.23 -13.37
N ILE A 221 -3.66 -9.17 -13.26
CA ILE A 221 -3.97 -10.60 -13.32
C ILE A 221 -4.72 -10.92 -12.04
N ARG A 222 -6.04 -10.69 -12.07
CA ARG A 222 -6.98 -11.13 -11.05
C ARG A 222 -7.40 -12.54 -11.47
N PRO A 223 -7.01 -13.61 -10.76
CA PRO A 223 -7.58 -14.93 -11.01
C PRO A 223 -9.10 -14.85 -10.90
N ALA A 224 -9.79 -15.60 -11.76
CA ALA A 224 -11.24 -15.68 -11.77
C ALA A 224 -11.77 -16.01 -10.36
N PRO A 225 -12.92 -15.48 -9.95
CA PRO A 225 -13.56 -15.93 -8.71
C PRO A 225 -13.78 -17.44 -8.82
N GLU A 226 -13.26 -18.21 -7.86
CA GLU A 226 -13.62 -19.62 -7.77
C GLU A 226 -15.14 -19.74 -7.57
N PRO A 227 -15.78 -20.75 -8.17
CA PRO A 227 -17.21 -20.96 -7.99
C PRO A 227 -17.53 -21.06 -6.50
N SER A 228 -18.54 -20.31 -6.06
CA SER A 228 -19.02 -20.36 -4.69
C SER A 228 -19.48 -21.78 -4.37
N ASP A 229 -18.85 -22.43 -3.38
CA ASP A 229 -19.40 -23.60 -2.72
C ASP A 229 -20.69 -23.19 -2.00
N VAL A 230 -21.79 -23.17 -2.75
CA VAL A 230 -23.15 -23.17 -2.23
C VAL A 230 -23.35 -24.57 -1.66
N ARG A 231 -22.99 -24.77 -0.39
CA ARG A 231 -23.51 -25.89 0.38
C ARG A 231 -25.01 -25.65 0.57
N SER A 232 -25.80 -26.47 -0.12
CA SER A 232 -27.22 -26.67 0.11
C SER A 232 -27.48 -27.35 1.45
#